data_AF-A0A356QG43-F1
#
_entry.id   AF-A0A356QG43-F1
#
_cell.length_a   1.000
_cell.length_b   1.000
_cell.length_c   1.000
_cell.angle_alpha   90.00
_cell.angle_beta   90.00
_cell.angle_gamma   90.00
#
_symmetry.space_group_name_H-M   'P 1'
#
loop_
_entity.id
_entity.type
_entity.pdbx_description
1 polymer ?
#
loop_
_entity_poly.entity_id
_entity_poly.type
_entity_poly.pdbx_seq_one_letter_code
_entity_poly.pdbx_strand_id
1 'polypeptide(L)'
;GSPYYSSMADFIFQAVFAAATMSIVSGAIAERMKLWPFLVFAVFMVGVIYPVNGFWKWGGGFLDEMGFQDFAGSVVVHMAGGAAALAAVLMVGARKGRFGPNGEVRAIPGANLPIAMLGMFILWMGWFG
;
A
#
# COMPACT_ATOMS: atom_id res chain seq x y z
N GLY A 1 1.83 -31.82 -6.04
CA GLY A 1 0.88 -31.74 -4.91
C GLY A 1 0.84 -30.30 -4.48
N SER A 2 -0.33 -29.67 -4.47
CA SER A 2 -0.47 -28.32 -3.94
C SER A 2 -0.17 -28.36 -2.43
N PRO A 3 0.65 -27.45 -1.89
CA PRO A 3 0.85 -27.36 -0.45
C PRO A 3 -0.49 -27.21 0.27
N TYR A 4 -0.68 -28.00 1.33
CA TYR A 4 -1.88 -27.97 2.18
C TYR A 4 -1.63 -27.06 3.37
N TYR A 5 -2.24 -25.88 3.37
CA TYR A 5 -2.30 -24.95 4.50
C TYR A 5 -3.77 -24.68 4.85
N SER A 6 -4.04 -24.33 6.11
CA SER A 6 -5.41 -24.08 6.56
C SER A 6 -5.96 -22.80 5.91
N SER A 7 -7.28 -22.77 5.68
CA SER A 7 -7.96 -21.57 5.17
C SER A 7 -7.74 -20.35 6.06
N MET A 8 -7.60 -20.55 7.37
CA MET A 8 -7.28 -19.48 8.32
C MET A 8 -5.87 -18.92 8.13
N ALA A 9 -4.88 -19.78 7.86
CA ALA A 9 -3.51 -19.34 7.61
C ALA A 9 -3.44 -18.51 6.32
N ASP A 10 -4.11 -18.97 5.25
CA ASP A 10 -4.20 -18.23 3.99
C ASP A 10 -4.93 -16.89 4.17
N PHE A 11 -6.05 -16.88 4.89
CA PHE A 11 -6.76 -15.64 5.20
C PHE A 11 -5.90 -14.62 5.95
N ILE A 12 -5.18 -15.04 7.01
CA ILE A 12 -4.31 -14.14 7.78
C ILE A 12 -3.17 -13.62 6.90
N PHE A 13 -2.59 -14.49 6.06
CA PHE A 13 -1.55 -14.11 5.12
C PHE A 13 -2.05 -13.04 4.14
N GLN A 14 -3.20 -13.23 3.50
CA GLN A 14 -3.78 -12.22 2.61
C GLN A 14 -4.20 -10.93 3.35
N ALA A 15 -4.70 -11.06 4.58
CA ALA A 15 -5.10 -9.91 5.38
C ALA A 15 -3.91 -8.99 5.70
N VAL A 16 -2.72 -9.53 5.96
CA VAL A 16 -1.53 -8.70 6.19
C VAL A 16 -1.03 -8.02 4.91
N PHE A 17 -1.20 -8.63 3.73
CA PHE A 17 -0.93 -7.96 2.44
C PHE A 17 -1.93 -6.82 2.16
N ALA A 18 -3.20 -7.01 2.50
CA ALA A 18 -4.20 -5.94 2.42
C ALA A 18 -3.81 -4.76 3.34
N ALA A 19 -3.36 -5.07 4.56
CA ALA A 19 -2.88 -4.06 5.50
C ALA A 19 -1.60 -3.35 4.98
N ALA A 20 -0.66 -4.09 4.40
CA ALA A 20 0.55 -3.53 3.78
C ALA A 20 0.20 -2.57 2.62
N THR A 21 -0.76 -2.95 1.77
CA THR A 21 -1.28 -2.12 0.68
C THR A 21 -1.80 -0.78 1.20
N MET A 22 -2.62 -0.81 2.26
CA MET A 22 -3.17 0.41 2.87
C MET A 22 -2.10 1.25 3.59
N SER A 23 -1.09 0.61 4.17
CA SER A 23 0.04 1.27 4.82
C SER A 23 0.81 2.18 3.85
N ILE A 24 1.00 1.76 2.60
CA ILE A 24 1.62 2.58 1.53
C ILE A 24 0.88 3.92 1.37
N VAL A 25 -0.46 3.86 1.29
CA VAL A 25 -1.30 5.06 1.14
C VAL A 25 -1.16 5.98 2.34
N SER A 26 -1.17 5.41 3.55
CA SER A 26 -1.08 6.19 4.79
C SER A 26 0.19 7.05 4.86
N GLY A 27 1.35 6.50 4.48
CA GLY A 27 2.61 7.23 4.47
C GLY A 27 2.64 8.36 3.44
N ALA A 28 2.03 8.14 2.27
CA ALA A 28 1.97 9.14 1.21
C ALA A 28 1.13 10.37 1.59
N ILE A 29 0.06 10.18 2.36
CA ILE A 29 -0.88 11.26 2.76
C ILE A 29 -0.71 11.77 4.20
N ALA A 30 0.29 11.26 4.92
CA ALA A 30 0.63 11.69 6.27
C ALA A 30 0.77 13.22 6.40
N GLU A 31 0.56 13.73 7.62
CA GLU A 31 0.66 15.15 8.04
C GLU A 31 -0.45 16.10 7.54
N ARG A 32 -1.23 15.74 6.52
CA ARG A 32 -2.31 16.62 6.02
C ARG A 32 -3.64 15.94 5.69
N MET A 33 -3.72 14.62 5.82
CA MET A 33 -4.99 13.89 5.68
C MET A 33 -5.85 14.01 6.95
N LYS A 34 -7.17 14.13 6.77
CA LYS A 34 -8.13 14.06 7.88
C LYS A 34 -8.40 12.59 8.25
N LEU A 35 -8.56 12.31 9.55
CA LEU A 35 -8.74 10.95 10.06
C LEU A 35 -9.97 10.23 9.50
N TRP A 36 -11.14 10.88 9.52
CA TRP A 36 -12.39 10.21 9.09
C TRP A 36 -12.39 9.82 7.61
N PRO A 37 -12.04 10.71 6.66
CA PRO A 37 -11.87 10.31 5.27
C PRO A 37 -10.82 9.20 5.09
N PHE A 38 -9.76 9.18 5.91
CA PHE A 38 -8.74 8.13 5.85
C PHE A 38 -9.29 6.77 6.28
N LEU A 39 -10.05 6.72 7.38
CA LEU A 39 -10.65 5.47 7.86
C LEU A 39 -11.69 4.94 6.88
N VAL A 40 -12.53 5.80 6.31
CA VAL A 40 -13.49 5.42 5.26
C VAL A 40 -12.73 4.85 4.05
N PHE A 41 -11.70 5.55 3.58
CA PHE A 41 -10.89 5.07 2.47
C PHE A 41 -10.22 3.73 2.79
N ALA A 42 -9.70 3.52 4.00
CA ALA A 42 -9.09 2.27 4.42
C ALA A 42 -10.07 1.08 4.35
N VAL A 43 -11.32 1.29 4.79
CA VAL A 43 -12.38 0.27 4.67
C VAL A 43 -12.64 -0.09 3.21
N PHE A 44 -12.75 0.90 2.31
CA PHE A 44 -12.95 0.64 0.89
C PHE A 44 -11.72 -0.01 0.23
N MET A 45 -10.52 0.42 0.60
CA MET A 45 -9.28 -0.12 0.06
C MET A 45 -9.12 -1.59 0.42
N VAL A 46 -9.29 -1.93 1.70
CA VAL A 46 -9.09 -3.29 2.22
C VAL A 46 -10.30 -4.20 1.93
N GLY A 47 -11.51 -3.67 1.98
CA GLY A 47 -12.74 -4.46 1.81
C GLY A 47 -13.20 -4.64 0.36
N VAL A 48 -12.75 -3.79 -0.57
CA VAL A 48 -13.23 -3.81 -1.96
C VAL A 48 -12.08 -3.76 -2.97
N ILE A 49 -11.28 -2.69 -2.97
CA ILE A 49 -10.30 -2.45 -4.04
C ILE A 49 -9.22 -3.55 -4.06
N TYR A 50 -8.61 -3.83 -2.90
CA TYR A 50 -7.57 -4.84 -2.79
C TYR A 50 -8.10 -6.26 -3.09
N PRO A 51 -9.22 -6.74 -2.50
CA PRO A 51 -9.73 -8.08 -2.80
C PRO A 51 -10.12 -8.27 -4.27
N VAL A 52 -10.69 -7.25 -4.93
CA VAL A 52 -11.03 -7.32 -6.36
C VAL A 52 -9.75 -7.45 -7.21
N ASN A 53 -8.73 -6.64 -6.92
CA ASN A 53 -7.44 -6.74 -7.62
C ASN A 53 -6.74 -8.08 -7.36
N GLY A 54 -6.75 -8.52 -6.10
CA GLY A 54 -6.23 -9.82 -5.70
C GLY A 54 -6.93 -10.97 -6.41
N PHE A 55 -8.26 -10.92 -6.57
CA PHE A 55 -9.00 -11.93 -7.31
C PHE A 55 -8.56 -12.04 -8.77
N TRP A 56 -8.32 -10.90 -9.45
CA TRP A 56 -7.91 -10.90 -10.85
C TRP A 56 -6.67 -11.74 -11.13
N LYS A 57 -5.70 -11.77 -10.20
CA LYS A 57 -4.43 -12.49 -10.39
C LYS A 57 -4.23 -13.71 -9.48
N TRP A 58 -4.65 -13.67 -8.22
CA TRP A 58 -4.45 -14.76 -7.25
C TRP A 58 -5.73 -15.56 -6.97
N GLY A 59 -6.89 -15.08 -7.41
CA GLY A 59 -8.17 -15.76 -7.23
C GLY A 59 -8.67 -16.53 -8.45
N GLY A 60 -7.84 -16.70 -9.49
CA GLY A 60 -8.22 -17.34 -10.76
C GLY A 60 -9.02 -16.43 -11.70
N GLY A 61 -8.87 -15.11 -11.57
CA GLY A 61 -9.47 -14.15 -12.49
C GLY A 61 -8.70 -13.99 -13.81
N PHE A 62 -9.14 -13.02 -14.61
CA PHE A 62 -8.68 -12.85 -15.99
C PHE A 62 -7.17 -12.58 -16.14
N LEU A 63 -6.50 -11.94 -15.17
CA LEU A 63 -5.04 -11.73 -15.25
C LEU A 63 -4.30 -13.06 -15.10
N ASP A 64 -4.81 -13.95 -14.24
CA ASP A 64 -4.25 -15.28 -14.09
C ASP A 64 -4.40 -16.11 -15.37
N GLU A 65 -5.60 -16.10 -15.97
CA GLU A 65 -5.89 -16.79 -17.24
C GLU A 65 -5.01 -16.30 -18.40
N MET A 66 -4.69 -15.00 -18.44
CA MET A 66 -3.79 -14.41 -19.44
C MET A 66 -2.30 -14.71 -19.18
N GLY A 67 -1.96 -15.44 -18.12
CA GLY A 67 -0.58 -15.78 -17.78
C GLY A 67 0.22 -14.63 -17.16
N PHE A 68 -0.45 -13.60 -16.64
CA PHE A 68 0.22 -12.50 -15.93
C PHE A 68 1.00 -13.04 -14.72
N GLN A 69 2.21 -12.53 -14.50
CA GLN A 69 3.08 -13.00 -13.43
C GLN A 69 3.20 -11.94 -12.34
N ASP A 70 2.68 -12.25 -11.16
CA ASP A 70 2.87 -11.47 -9.94
C ASP A 70 2.91 -12.44 -8.76
N PHE A 71 4.13 -12.74 -8.30
CA PHE A 71 4.37 -13.79 -7.31
C PHE A 71 4.05 -13.32 -5.89
N ALA A 72 4.52 -12.13 -5.51
CA ALA A 72 4.44 -11.61 -4.14
C ALA A 72 3.76 -10.22 -4.05
N GLY A 73 3.12 -9.77 -5.13
CA GLY A 73 2.24 -8.60 -5.10
C GLY A 73 2.88 -7.31 -5.55
N SER A 74 3.84 -7.37 -6.48
CA SER A 74 4.39 -6.14 -7.10
C SER A 74 3.29 -5.28 -7.71
N VAL A 75 2.26 -5.90 -8.29
CA VAL A 75 1.09 -5.18 -8.81
C VAL A 75 -0.08 -5.23 -7.85
N VAL A 76 -0.42 -6.43 -7.35
CA VAL A 76 -1.59 -6.63 -6.49
C VAL A 76 -1.53 -5.81 -5.20
N VAL A 77 -0.33 -5.62 -4.64
CA VAL A 77 -0.09 -4.90 -3.37
C VAL A 77 0.56 -3.54 -3.64
N HIS A 78 1.76 -3.52 -4.22
CA HIS A 78 2.55 -2.29 -4.30
C HIS A 78 2.03 -1.31 -5.34
N MET A 79 1.73 -1.75 -6.56
CA MET A 79 1.17 -0.86 -7.58
C MET A 79 -0.24 -0.40 -7.22
N ALA A 80 -1.10 -1.28 -6.69
CA ALA A 80 -2.42 -0.89 -6.19
C ALA A 80 -2.33 0.17 -5.09
N GLY A 81 -1.48 -0.06 -4.07
CA GLY A 81 -1.22 0.91 -3.01
C GLY A 81 -0.61 2.21 -3.54
N GLY A 82 0.31 2.13 -4.49
CA GLY A 82 0.95 3.29 -5.13
C GLY A 82 -0.01 4.12 -5.99
N ALA A 83 -0.88 3.48 -6.77
CA ALA A 83 -1.91 4.15 -7.58
C ALA A 83 -2.96 4.81 -6.68
N ALA A 84 -3.41 4.12 -5.64
CA ALA A 84 -4.28 4.67 -4.61
C ALA A 84 -3.63 5.87 -3.89
N ALA A 85 -2.35 5.75 -3.52
CA ALA A 85 -1.58 6.81 -2.91
C ALA A 85 -1.46 8.03 -3.83
N LEU A 86 -1.19 7.82 -5.13
CA LEU A 86 -1.13 8.89 -6.11
C LEU A 86 -2.48 9.62 -6.21
N ALA A 87 -3.58 8.88 -6.37
CA ALA A 87 -4.92 9.46 -6.40
C ALA A 87 -5.21 10.27 -5.12
N ALA A 88 -4.89 9.72 -3.95
CA ALA A 88 -5.10 10.40 -2.68
C ALA A 88 -4.22 11.67 -2.54
N VAL A 89 -2.96 11.63 -2.99
CA VAL A 89 -2.07 12.79 -2.98
C VAL A 89 -2.56 13.89 -3.92
N LEU A 90 -3.11 13.55 -5.09
CA LEU A 90 -3.70 14.53 -6.02
C LEU A 90 -4.90 15.25 -5.40
N MET A 91 -5.71 14.53 -4.61
CA MET A 91 -6.89 15.11 -3.94
C MET A 91 -6.52 15.94 -2.69
N VAL A 92 -5.57 15.45 -1.89
CA VAL A 92 -5.15 16.10 -0.64
C VAL A 92 -4.17 17.26 -0.89
N GLY A 93 -3.43 17.19 -1.98
CA GLY A 93 -2.46 18.20 -2.40
C GLY A 93 -1.10 18.11 -1.70
N ALA A 94 -0.24 19.05 -2.08
CA ALA A 94 1.12 19.17 -1.57
C ALA A 94 1.16 19.51 -0.08
N ARG A 95 2.21 19.05 0.62
CA ARG A 95 2.48 19.47 1.99
C ARG A 95 2.75 20.97 2.04
N LYS A 96 2.30 21.63 3.11
CA LYS A 96 2.57 23.05 3.33
C LYS A 96 4.08 23.30 3.34
N GLY A 97 4.53 24.31 2.61
CA GLY A 97 5.95 24.67 2.51
C GLY A 97 6.79 23.77 1.60
N ARG A 98 6.22 22.72 0.97
CA ARG A 98 6.94 21.86 0.01
C ARG A 98 7.35 22.62 -1.26
N PHE A 99 6.48 23.50 -1.73
CA PHE A 99 6.68 24.35 -2.89
C PHE A 99 6.51 25.81 -2.45
N GLY A 100 7.42 26.68 -2.85
CA GLY A 100 7.26 28.11 -2.58
C GLY A 100 6.58 28.87 -3.72
N PRO A 101 6.50 30.20 -3.63
CA PRO A 101 5.67 31.02 -4.51
C PRO A 101 6.00 30.90 -6.00
N ASN A 102 7.25 30.55 -6.33
CA ASN A 102 7.73 30.41 -7.71
C ASN A 102 7.90 28.93 -8.12
N GLY A 103 7.33 28.00 -7.35
CA GLY A 103 7.40 26.57 -7.61
C GLY A 103 8.71 25.90 -7.15
N GLU A 104 9.57 26.62 -6.42
CA GLU A 104 10.82 26.06 -5.95
C GLU A 104 10.59 24.89 -4.98
N VAL A 105 11.34 23.81 -5.17
CA VAL A 105 11.23 22.61 -4.36
C VAL A 105 11.99 22.81 -3.05
N ARG A 106 11.29 22.79 -1.93
CA ARG A 106 11.89 22.90 -0.59
C ARG A 106 11.93 21.52 0.07
N ALA A 107 13.10 21.12 0.55
CA ALA A 107 13.25 19.86 1.28
C ALA A 107 12.49 19.91 2.61
N ILE A 108 11.75 18.85 2.91
CA ILE A 108 11.16 18.63 4.24
C ILE A 108 12.02 17.55 4.88
N PRO A 109 12.94 17.90 5.81
CA PRO A 109 13.84 16.92 6.41
C PRO A 109 13.06 15.88 7.23
N GLY A 110 13.60 14.67 7.32
CA GLY A 110 13.00 13.61 8.12
C GLY A 110 12.99 13.96 9.61
N ALA A 111 11.90 13.63 10.30
CA ALA A 111 11.74 13.95 11.72
C ALA A 111 12.69 13.14 12.64
N ASN A 112 13.03 11.89 12.27
CA ASN A 112 13.92 11.03 13.03
C ASN A 112 14.54 9.93 12.13
N LEU A 113 15.80 10.08 11.77
CA LEU A 113 16.51 9.14 10.89
C LEU A 113 16.73 7.76 11.53
N PRO A 114 17.12 7.63 12.81
CA PRO A 114 17.18 6.33 13.48
C PRO A 114 15.88 5.52 13.43
N ILE A 115 14.72 6.15 13.67
CA ILE A 115 13.41 5.46 13.60
C ILE A 115 13.08 5.06 12.17
N ALA A 116 13.39 5.91 11.18
CA ALA A 116 13.22 5.57 9.77
C ALA A 116 14.08 4.35 9.38
N MET A 117 15.32 4.29 9.85
CA MET A 117 16.22 3.15 9.63
C MET A 117 15.71 1.88 10.31
N LEU A 118 15.22 1.96 11.56
CA LEU A 118 14.60 0.83 12.23
C LEU A 118 13.39 0.30 11.46
N GLY A 119 12.50 1.21 11.00
CA GLY A 119 11.36 0.85 10.16
C GLY A 119 11.76 0.15 8.86
N MET A 120 12.82 0.64 8.20
CA MET A 120 13.41 -0.03 7.03
C MET A 120 13.88 -1.45 7.34
N PHE A 121 14.58 -1.68 8.47
CA PHE A 121 15.02 -3.03 8.85
C PHE A 121 13.85 -3.97 9.16
N ILE A 122 12.80 -3.48 9.81
CA ILE A 122 11.57 -4.25 10.06
C ILE A 122 10.90 -4.62 8.73
N LEU A 123 10.76 -3.67 7.80
CA LEU A 123 10.20 -3.92 6.48
C LEU A 123 11.04 -4.92 5.69
N TRP A 124 12.36 -4.77 5.71
CA TRP A 124 13.26 -5.68 5.01
C TRP A 124 13.18 -7.10 5.56
N MET A 125 13.17 -7.26 6.89
CA MET A 125 12.99 -8.58 7.51
C MET A 125 11.63 -9.18 7.19
N GLY A 126 10.55 -8.39 7.28
CA GLY A 126 9.21 -8.82 6.93
C GLY A 126 9.06 -9.24 5.46
N TRP A 127 9.91 -8.73 4.57
CA TRP A 127 9.89 -9.07 3.13
C TRP A 127 10.42 -10.47 2.81
N PHE A 128 11.07 -11.17 3.75
CA PHE A 128 11.46 -12.57 3.58
C PHE A 128 10.32 -13.57 3.81
N GLY A 129 9.19 -13.11 4.39
CA GLY A 129 8.02 -13.92 4.66
C GLY A 129 7.13 -14.16 3.44
#